data_AF-A0A832DTE3-F1
#
_entry.id   AF-A0A832DTE3-F1
#
_cell.length_a   1.000
_cell.length_b   1.000
_cell.length_c   1.000
_cell.angle_alpha   90.00
_cell.angle_beta   90.00
_cell.angle_gamma   90.00
#
_symmetry.space_group_name_H-M   'P 1'
#
loop_
_entity.id
_entity.type
_entity.pdbx_description
1 polymer ?
#
loop_
_entity_poly.entity_id
_entity_poly.type
_entity_poly.pdbx_seq_one_letter_code
_entity_poly.pdbx_strand_id
1 'polypeptide(L)'
;MTASAPIAVVFLLRWADAGWRDHAVRFLDSYSAFDAGAGHRLYVALKGFETEAAEAEAAAILSRASHRRVVVPEAGRDIGAYLAVSSVIDEPRVCFLNSHSRILCRLWLSKLAANLDLPGVGLVGATGSYESLHVIDPAFPAFPNPHLRTNGFMLDVETLRTITADVAIEGRQDAFLFESGPLSMTNRVLARGLRVLTVGRNGRGYDVDWWPWSDGFRQGLQANLLIGDNQTRHFDTLQRPEREQLARQSWGRYRSRAVLPGR
;
A
#
# COMPACT_ATOMS: atom_id res chain seq x y z
N MET A 1 -30.20 -4.68 -12.21
CA MET A 1 -28.93 -3.94 -12.42
C MET A 1 -27.81 -4.89 -12.05
N THR A 2 -27.07 -5.35 -13.06
CA THR A 2 -26.01 -6.36 -12.96
C THR A 2 -24.84 -5.86 -12.10
N ALA A 3 -24.39 -6.70 -11.16
CA ALA A 3 -23.37 -6.40 -10.18
C ALA A 3 -22.08 -5.86 -10.83
N SER A 4 -21.61 -4.70 -10.36
CA SER A 4 -20.28 -4.16 -10.67
C SER A 4 -19.23 -5.22 -10.31
N ALA A 5 -18.35 -5.56 -11.24
CA ALA A 5 -17.32 -6.59 -11.03
C ALA A 5 -16.54 -6.31 -9.73
N PRO A 6 -16.33 -7.34 -8.88
CA PRO A 6 -15.82 -7.14 -7.52
C PRO A 6 -14.33 -6.83 -7.57
N ILE A 7 -13.87 -5.87 -6.78
CA ILE A 7 -12.45 -5.61 -6.55
C ILE A 7 -11.90 -6.72 -5.64
N ALA A 8 -10.72 -7.28 -5.91
CA ALA A 8 -10.01 -8.10 -4.93
C ALA A 8 -9.31 -7.17 -3.93
N VAL A 9 -9.67 -7.25 -2.64
CA VAL A 9 -8.89 -6.63 -1.58
C VAL A 9 -8.00 -7.71 -0.98
N VAL A 10 -6.70 -7.55 -1.06
CA VAL A 10 -5.73 -8.53 -0.52
C VAL A 10 -5.11 -7.94 0.74
N PHE A 11 -5.39 -8.56 1.88
CA PHE A 11 -4.72 -8.29 3.14
C PHE A 11 -3.63 -9.34 3.39
N LEU A 12 -2.37 -8.93 3.34
CA LEU A 12 -1.23 -9.76 3.70
C LEU A 12 -1.05 -9.77 5.21
N LEU A 13 -1.08 -10.96 5.80
CA LEU A 13 -0.80 -11.20 7.20
C LEU A 13 0.44 -12.08 7.30
N ARG A 14 1.46 -11.62 8.01
CA ARG A 14 2.75 -12.33 8.12
C ARG A 14 2.93 -12.94 9.49
N TRP A 15 3.24 -14.24 9.52
CA TRP A 15 3.52 -14.97 10.75
C TRP A 15 4.79 -14.48 11.45
N ALA A 16 5.82 -14.12 10.67
CA ALA A 16 7.09 -13.62 11.18
C ALA A 16 6.99 -12.29 11.95
N ASP A 17 5.87 -11.56 11.82
CA ASP A 17 5.64 -10.36 12.60
C ASP A 17 5.23 -10.77 14.03
N ALA A 18 6.07 -10.49 15.03
CA ALA A 18 5.80 -10.87 16.43
C ALA A 18 4.41 -10.39 16.94
N GLY A 19 3.91 -9.28 16.39
CA GLY A 19 2.60 -8.71 16.70
C GLY A 19 1.49 -9.08 15.71
N TRP A 20 1.60 -10.15 14.94
CA TRP A 20 0.65 -10.47 13.84
C TRP A 20 -0.81 -10.53 14.31
N ARG A 21 -1.08 -10.97 15.54
CA ARG A 21 -2.44 -10.98 16.12
C ARG A 21 -3.03 -9.57 16.21
N ASP A 22 -2.27 -8.62 16.76
CA ASP A 22 -2.66 -7.22 16.84
C ASP A 22 -2.77 -6.57 15.46
N HIS A 23 -1.98 -7.06 14.49
CA HIS A 23 -2.01 -6.62 13.11
C HIS A 23 -3.33 -7.02 12.45
N ALA A 24 -3.73 -8.28 12.59
CA ALA A 24 -5.00 -8.80 12.13
C ALA A 24 -6.19 -8.08 12.79
N VAL A 25 -6.19 -7.97 14.13
CA VAL A 25 -7.26 -7.30 14.88
C VAL A 25 -7.42 -5.85 14.44
N ARG A 26 -6.33 -5.08 14.36
CA ARG A 26 -6.38 -3.68 13.93
C ARG A 26 -6.91 -3.51 12.51
N PHE A 27 -6.50 -4.39 11.59
CA PHE A 27 -7.03 -4.35 10.23
C PHE A 27 -8.54 -4.61 10.26
N LEU A 28 -9.00 -5.70 10.89
CA LEU A 28 -10.41 -6.09 10.96
C LEU A 28 -11.28 -5.03 11.66
N ASP A 29 -10.77 -4.43 12.74
CA ASP A 29 -11.45 -3.33 13.44
C ASP A 29 -11.67 -2.15 12.49
N SER A 30 -10.65 -1.75 11.74
CA SER A 30 -10.77 -0.65 10.78
C SER A 30 -11.59 -1.00 9.55
N TYR A 31 -11.51 -2.25 9.07
CA TYR A 31 -12.24 -2.75 7.91
C TYR A 31 -13.74 -2.86 8.18
N SER A 32 -14.13 -3.27 9.39
CA SER A 32 -15.53 -3.30 9.82
C SER A 32 -16.09 -1.92 10.18
N ALA A 33 -15.26 -1.01 10.68
CA ALA A 33 -15.68 0.33 11.08
C ALA A 33 -15.99 1.27 9.89
N PHE A 34 -15.42 1.02 8.71
CA PHE A 34 -15.53 1.92 7.57
C PHE A 34 -16.04 1.20 6.32
N ASP A 35 -17.21 1.62 5.85
CA ASP A 35 -17.75 1.18 4.56
C ASP A 35 -16.73 1.42 3.43
N ALA A 36 -16.52 0.41 2.58
CA ALA A 36 -15.60 0.47 1.45
C ALA A 36 -16.14 1.35 0.31
N GLY A 37 -17.46 1.45 0.16
CA GLY A 37 -18.12 2.18 -0.92
C GLY A 37 -18.02 1.51 -2.29
N ALA A 38 -17.43 0.32 -2.39
CA ALA A 38 -17.33 -0.45 -3.62
C ALA A 38 -17.47 -1.95 -3.32
N GLY A 39 -18.12 -2.68 -4.23
CA GLY A 39 -18.25 -4.14 -4.14
C GLY A 39 -16.88 -4.81 -4.26
N HIS A 40 -16.57 -5.70 -3.33
CA HIS A 40 -15.26 -6.34 -3.29
C HIS A 40 -15.31 -7.69 -2.58
N ARG A 41 -14.27 -8.48 -2.82
CA ARG A 41 -14.00 -9.73 -2.11
C ARG A 41 -12.69 -9.57 -1.34
N LEU A 42 -12.72 -9.88 -0.05
CA LEU A 42 -11.52 -9.91 0.78
C LEU A 42 -10.79 -11.24 0.59
N TYR A 43 -9.51 -11.15 0.28
CA TYR A 43 -8.54 -12.23 0.32
C TYR A 43 -7.58 -11.96 1.47
N VAL A 44 -7.32 -12.97 2.30
CA VAL A 44 -6.29 -12.91 3.34
C VAL A 44 -5.16 -13.83 2.92
N ALA A 45 -4.02 -13.22 2.61
CA ALA A 45 -2.79 -13.90 2.27
C ALA A 45 -2.03 -14.22 3.57
N LEU A 46 -2.11 -15.48 4.01
CA LEU A 46 -1.41 -15.98 5.18
C LEU A 46 0.00 -16.37 4.80
N LYS A 47 0.96 -15.52 5.15
CA LYS A 47 2.36 -15.71 4.80
C LYS A 47 3.15 -16.32 5.97
N GLY A 48 3.76 -17.47 5.73
CA GLY A 48 4.57 -18.19 6.73
C GLY A 48 3.77 -18.91 7.82
N PHE A 49 2.46 -19.08 7.63
CA PHE A 49 1.60 -19.90 8.51
C PHE A 49 1.71 -21.37 8.10
N GLU A 50 2.84 -22.00 8.42
CA GLU A 50 3.21 -23.33 7.87
C GLU A 50 2.65 -24.52 8.65
N THR A 51 1.94 -24.29 9.76
CA THR A 51 1.36 -25.35 10.59
C THR A 51 -0.14 -25.22 10.69
N GLU A 52 -0.85 -26.36 10.79
CA GLU A 52 -2.30 -26.38 10.98
C GLU A 52 -2.74 -25.60 12.21
N ALA A 53 -1.96 -25.65 13.30
CA ALA A 53 -2.25 -24.91 14.53
C ALA A 53 -2.14 -23.39 14.31
N ALA A 54 -1.11 -22.92 13.61
CA ALA A 54 -0.96 -21.50 13.29
C ALA A 54 -2.08 -21.01 12.37
N GLU A 55 -2.46 -21.81 11.37
CA GLU A 55 -3.59 -21.51 10.49
C GLU A 55 -4.92 -21.47 11.23
N ALA A 56 -5.18 -22.43 12.12
CA ALA A 56 -6.39 -22.49 12.93
C ALA A 56 -6.51 -21.27 13.85
N GLU A 57 -5.39 -20.84 14.45
CA GLU A 57 -5.34 -19.64 15.26
C GLU A 57 -5.63 -18.37 14.44
N ALA A 58 -5.03 -18.24 13.26
CA ALA A 58 -5.33 -17.13 12.35
C ALA A 58 -6.82 -17.15 11.94
N ALA A 59 -7.36 -18.32 11.60
CA ALA A 59 -8.75 -18.49 11.20
C ALA A 59 -9.74 -18.03 12.30
N ALA A 60 -9.44 -18.30 13.56
CA ALA A 60 -10.26 -17.84 14.68
C ALA A 60 -10.39 -16.31 14.70
N ILE A 61 -9.28 -15.58 14.52
CA ILE A 61 -9.28 -14.11 14.47
C ILE A 61 -9.95 -13.60 13.20
N LEU A 62 -9.64 -14.19 12.04
CA LEU A 62 -10.09 -13.74 10.73
C LEU A 62 -11.58 -14.05 10.46
N SER A 63 -12.19 -14.95 11.22
CA SER A 63 -13.63 -15.28 11.14
C SER A 63 -14.56 -14.05 11.32
N ARG A 64 -14.03 -12.95 11.88
CA ARG A 64 -14.71 -11.67 12.05
C ARG A 64 -15.09 -10.99 10.73
N ALA A 65 -14.54 -11.42 9.60
CA ALA A 65 -14.88 -10.92 8.27
C ALA A 65 -14.97 -12.08 7.27
N SER A 66 -15.94 -12.04 6.35
CA SER A 66 -15.98 -12.99 5.25
C SER A 66 -14.78 -12.77 4.32
N HIS A 67 -14.00 -13.82 4.08
CA HIS A 67 -12.79 -13.75 3.27
C HIS A 67 -12.48 -15.08 2.58
N ARG A 68 -11.71 -15.02 1.49
CA ARG A 68 -11.00 -16.17 0.93
C ARG A 68 -9.58 -16.22 1.49
N ARG A 69 -9.14 -17.40 1.92
CA ARG A 69 -7.79 -17.60 2.43
C ARG A 69 -6.86 -18.03 1.30
N VAL A 70 -5.65 -17.49 1.28
CA VAL A 70 -4.56 -17.92 0.39
C VAL A 70 -3.32 -18.12 1.25
N VAL A 71 -2.79 -19.33 1.31
CA VAL A 71 -1.55 -19.61 2.05
C VAL A 71 -0.37 -19.36 1.12
N VAL A 72 0.59 -18.58 1.59
CA VAL A 72 1.80 -18.23 0.83
C VAL A 72 3.03 -18.65 1.64
N PRO A 73 4.05 -19.27 1.02
CA PRO A 73 5.31 -19.56 1.70
C PRO A 73 5.97 -18.30 2.30
N GLU A 74 6.78 -18.44 3.35
CA GLU A 74 7.49 -17.27 3.94
C GLU A 74 8.51 -16.63 2.97
N ALA A 75 8.98 -17.39 1.98
CA ALA A 75 9.87 -16.90 0.93
C ALA A 75 9.28 -15.72 0.11
N GLY A 76 10.12 -14.98 -0.61
CA GLY A 76 9.68 -14.01 -1.63
C GLY A 76 9.19 -12.62 -1.15
N ARG A 77 9.37 -12.26 0.13
CA ARG A 77 8.91 -10.97 0.71
C ARG A 77 7.43 -10.65 0.37
N ASP A 78 6.96 -9.45 0.67
CA ASP A 78 5.53 -9.11 0.55
C ASP A 78 5.06 -9.10 -0.91
N ILE A 79 5.95 -8.70 -1.83
CA ILE A 79 5.67 -8.66 -3.27
C ILE A 79 5.49 -10.08 -3.84
N GLY A 80 6.32 -11.05 -3.46
CA GLY A 80 6.13 -12.45 -3.86
C GLY A 80 4.77 -13.00 -3.43
N ALA A 81 4.28 -12.58 -2.26
CA ALA A 81 2.92 -12.91 -1.82
C ALA A 81 1.85 -12.24 -2.68
N TYR A 82 2.05 -10.98 -3.08
CA TYR A 82 1.13 -10.30 -4.00
C TYR A 82 1.07 -10.99 -5.37
N LEU A 83 2.21 -11.46 -5.89
CA LEU A 83 2.27 -12.24 -7.14
C LEU A 83 1.55 -13.58 -6.99
N ALA A 84 1.82 -14.31 -5.91
CA ALA A 84 1.17 -15.59 -5.64
C ALA A 84 -0.35 -15.45 -5.48
N VAL A 85 -0.84 -14.35 -4.89
CA VAL A 85 -2.28 -14.08 -4.81
C VAL A 85 -2.84 -13.67 -6.16
N SER A 86 -2.09 -12.90 -6.97
CA SER A 86 -2.57 -12.42 -8.27
C SER A 86 -2.85 -13.53 -9.31
N SER A 87 -2.30 -14.73 -9.11
CA SER A 87 -2.56 -15.90 -9.97
C SER A 87 -3.86 -16.63 -9.60
N VAL A 88 -4.45 -16.35 -8.44
CA VAL A 88 -5.66 -17.03 -7.93
C VAL A 88 -6.87 -16.11 -7.78
N ILE A 89 -6.73 -14.82 -8.09
CA ILE A 89 -7.84 -13.87 -8.14
C ILE A 89 -8.50 -13.87 -9.53
N ASP A 90 -9.84 -13.78 -9.51
CA ASP A 90 -10.67 -13.69 -10.73
C ASP A 90 -11.08 -12.24 -11.02
N GLU A 91 -10.90 -11.37 -10.02
CA GLU A 91 -11.30 -9.98 -10.05
C GLU A 91 -10.42 -9.16 -11.02
N PRO A 92 -10.98 -8.22 -11.81
CA PRO A 92 -10.20 -7.43 -12.78
C PRO A 92 -9.28 -6.41 -12.11
N ARG A 93 -9.54 -6.08 -10.85
CA ARG A 93 -8.81 -5.09 -10.06
C ARG A 93 -8.41 -5.66 -8.73
N VAL A 94 -7.26 -5.22 -8.24
CA VAL A 94 -6.74 -5.64 -6.95
C VAL A 94 -6.25 -4.44 -6.14
N CYS A 95 -6.54 -4.43 -4.85
CA CYS A 95 -6.06 -3.48 -3.86
C CYS A 95 -5.27 -4.23 -2.78
N PHE A 96 -3.99 -3.91 -2.63
CA PHE A 96 -3.10 -4.58 -1.66
C PHE A 96 -2.96 -3.78 -0.37
N LEU A 97 -3.04 -4.51 0.75
CA LEU A 97 -2.88 -4.02 2.12
C LEU A 97 -1.91 -4.95 2.86
N ASN A 98 -0.89 -4.40 3.50
CA ASN A 98 0.06 -5.18 4.30
C ASN A 98 -0.40 -5.36 5.76
N SER A 99 0.33 -6.16 6.54
CA SER A 99 0.02 -6.46 7.95
C SER A 99 -0.17 -5.21 8.82
N HIS A 100 0.46 -4.09 8.46
CA HIS A 100 0.41 -2.88 9.27
C HIS A 100 -0.75 -1.95 8.91
N SER A 101 -1.53 -2.29 7.88
CA SER A 101 -2.63 -1.48 7.36
C SER A 101 -3.69 -1.16 8.40
N ARG A 102 -4.18 0.08 8.32
CA ARG A 102 -5.37 0.54 9.02
C ARG A 102 -6.15 1.45 8.08
N ILE A 103 -7.41 1.13 7.84
CA ILE A 103 -8.32 1.99 7.08
C ILE A 103 -8.71 3.17 7.98
N LEU A 104 -8.73 4.39 7.43
CA LEU A 104 -8.92 5.60 8.23
C LEU A 104 -10.15 6.43 7.86
N CYS A 105 -10.93 6.02 6.87
CA CYS A 105 -12.16 6.72 6.50
C CYS A 105 -13.15 5.85 5.73
N ARG A 106 -14.43 6.27 5.71
CA ARG A 106 -15.47 5.71 4.83
C ARG A 106 -15.14 5.91 3.35
N LEU A 107 -15.74 5.08 2.52
CA LEU A 107 -15.64 5.08 1.06
C LEU A 107 -14.20 4.88 0.57
N TRP A 108 -13.34 4.28 1.39
CA TRP A 108 -11.90 4.22 1.13
C TRP A 108 -11.56 3.49 -0.18
N LEU A 109 -12.24 2.39 -0.47
CA LEU A 109 -12.00 1.58 -1.65
C LEU A 109 -12.55 2.27 -2.90
N SER A 110 -13.76 2.83 -2.81
CA SER A 110 -14.37 3.58 -3.92
C SER A 110 -13.57 4.83 -4.31
N LYS A 111 -12.88 5.47 -3.36
CA LYS A 111 -11.99 6.61 -3.67
C LYS A 111 -10.77 6.17 -4.48
N LEU A 112 -10.18 5.02 -4.17
CA LEU A 112 -9.11 4.44 -5.00
C LEU A 112 -9.66 4.07 -6.37
N ALA A 113 -10.77 3.32 -6.42
CA ALA A 113 -11.39 2.86 -7.66
C ALA A 113 -11.75 4.01 -8.59
N ALA A 114 -12.42 5.05 -8.08
CA ALA A 114 -12.83 6.21 -8.87
C ALA A 114 -11.64 6.99 -9.46
N ASN A 115 -10.48 7.00 -8.78
CA ASN A 115 -9.28 7.63 -9.31
C ASN A 115 -8.55 6.71 -10.31
N LEU A 116 -8.62 5.40 -10.13
CA LEU A 116 -8.11 4.43 -11.11
C LEU A 116 -8.95 4.43 -12.40
N ASP A 117 -10.25 4.73 -12.31
CA ASP A 117 -11.16 4.88 -13.46
C ASP A 117 -10.87 6.13 -14.31
N LEU A 118 -10.02 7.05 -13.85
CA LEU A 118 -9.69 8.24 -14.61
C LEU A 118 -8.85 7.88 -15.86
N PRO A 119 -9.10 8.54 -17.01
CA PRO A 119 -8.35 8.28 -18.23
C PRO A 119 -6.83 8.37 -18.03
N GLY A 120 -6.14 7.30 -18.47
CA GLY A 120 -4.68 7.22 -18.44
C GLY A 120 -4.08 6.97 -17.06
N VAL A 121 -4.85 6.62 -16.02
CA VAL A 121 -4.31 6.23 -14.70
C VAL A 121 -4.11 4.71 -14.67
N GLY A 122 -2.88 4.27 -14.36
CA GLY A 122 -2.55 2.84 -14.29
C GLY A 122 -2.35 2.31 -12.88
N LEU A 123 -2.19 3.20 -11.90
CA LEU A 123 -1.86 2.84 -10.53
C LEU A 123 -2.25 3.97 -9.57
N VAL A 124 -2.88 3.61 -8.46
CA VAL A 124 -3.21 4.54 -7.37
C VAL A 124 -2.73 4.01 -6.04
N GLY A 125 -2.36 4.89 -5.10
CA GLY A 125 -1.93 4.49 -3.75
C GLY A 125 -2.34 5.48 -2.67
N ALA A 126 -2.48 4.99 -1.44
CA ALA A 126 -2.78 5.83 -0.29
C ALA A 126 -1.58 6.66 0.16
N THR A 127 -0.35 6.19 -0.11
CA THR A 127 0.89 6.86 0.28
C THR A 127 1.97 6.70 -0.78
N GLY A 128 2.81 7.72 -0.92
CA GLY A 128 4.01 7.74 -1.76
C GLY A 128 5.06 8.65 -1.14
N SER A 129 6.28 8.61 -1.66
CA SER A 129 7.38 9.45 -1.19
C SER A 129 8.37 9.73 -2.33
N TYR A 130 9.27 10.69 -2.12
CA TYR A 130 10.43 10.92 -2.99
C TYR A 130 11.72 10.34 -2.40
N GLU A 131 11.62 9.52 -1.34
CA GLU A 131 12.78 8.97 -0.64
C GLU A 131 13.67 8.17 -1.59
N SER A 132 14.97 8.19 -1.31
CA SER A 132 15.96 7.48 -2.10
C SER A 132 16.97 6.81 -1.17
N LEU A 133 17.27 5.55 -1.47
CA LEU A 133 18.34 4.80 -0.83
C LEU A 133 19.70 5.01 -1.51
N HIS A 134 19.80 5.93 -2.49
CA HIS A 134 21.01 6.14 -3.31
C HIS A 134 22.28 6.41 -2.50
N VAL A 135 22.16 7.10 -1.35
CA VAL A 135 23.30 7.38 -0.45
C VAL A 135 23.86 6.11 0.19
N ILE A 136 23.02 5.09 0.36
CA ILE A 136 23.39 3.80 0.96
C ILE A 136 23.79 2.81 -0.13
N ASP A 137 23.06 2.80 -1.25
CA ASP A 137 23.28 1.91 -2.38
C ASP A 137 23.04 2.69 -3.70
N PRO A 138 24.08 2.91 -4.53
CA PRO A 138 23.96 3.69 -5.77
C PRO A 138 23.10 3.00 -6.83
N ALA A 139 22.67 1.75 -6.65
CA ALA A 139 21.70 1.07 -7.51
C ALA A 139 20.32 1.75 -7.50
N PHE A 140 20.00 2.54 -6.47
CA PHE A 140 18.75 3.27 -6.38
C PHE A 140 18.83 4.63 -7.09
N PRO A 141 17.75 5.13 -7.72
CA PRO A 141 17.73 6.47 -8.30
C PRO A 141 17.98 7.55 -7.25
N ALA A 142 18.73 8.59 -7.59
CA ALA A 142 18.98 9.73 -6.70
C ALA A 142 17.68 10.47 -6.33
N PHE A 143 17.69 11.19 -5.21
CA PHE A 143 16.57 12.04 -4.82
C PHE A 143 16.37 13.20 -5.85
N PRO A 144 15.13 13.55 -6.24
CA PRO A 144 13.86 12.92 -5.84
C PRO A 144 13.61 11.62 -6.61
N ASN A 145 13.17 10.60 -5.88
CA ASN A 145 12.84 9.29 -6.44
C ASN A 145 11.35 8.96 -6.16
N PRO A 146 10.43 9.48 -6.97
CA PRO A 146 9.00 9.33 -6.72
C PRO A 146 8.56 7.87 -6.85
N HIS A 147 8.02 7.32 -5.76
CA HIS A 147 7.43 5.99 -5.75
C HIS A 147 6.24 5.90 -4.79
N LEU A 148 5.23 5.12 -5.16
CA LEU A 148 4.22 4.64 -4.21
C LEU A 148 4.85 3.60 -3.28
N ARG A 149 4.43 3.62 -2.01
CA ARG A 149 4.81 2.58 -1.05
C ARG A 149 4.04 1.30 -1.34
N THR A 150 4.61 0.13 -1.07
CA THR A 150 3.98 -1.19 -1.28
C THR A 150 2.88 -1.54 -0.26
N ASN A 151 2.05 -0.54 0.08
CA ASN A 151 0.90 -0.67 0.96
C ASN A 151 -0.24 0.31 0.57
N GLY A 152 -1.47 -0.19 0.53
CA GLY A 152 -2.65 0.63 0.24
C GLY A 152 -2.71 1.10 -1.20
N PHE A 153 -2.33 0.25 -2.16
CA PHE A 153 -2.32 0.59 -3.59
C PHE A 153 -3.25 -0.31 -4.39
N MET A 154 -3.77 0.21 -5.50
CA MET A 154 -4.71 -0.45 -6.39
C MET A 154 -4.33 -0.25 -7.86
N LEU A 155 -4.52 -1.30 -8.64
CA LEU A 155 -4.30 -1.34 -10.09
C LEU A 155 -5.15 -2.46 -10.72
N ASP A 156 -5.28 -2.42 -12.05
CA ASP A 156 -5.86 -3.53 -12.80
C ASP A 156 -4.92 -4.74 -12.77
N VAL A 157 -5.49 -5.95 -12.71
CA VAL A 157 -4.74 -7.21 -12.63
C VAL A 157 -3.91 -7.44 -13.89
N GLU A 158 -4.39 -6.99 -15.06
CA GLU A 158 -3.60 -7.02 -16.29
C GLU A 158 -2.35 -6.16 -16.17
N THR A 159 -2.48 -4.91 -15.71
CA THR A 159 -1.35 -4.01 -15.45
C THR A 159 -0.37 -4.62 -14.45
N LEU A 160 -0.88 -5.23 -13.37
CA LEU A 160 -0.04 -5.94 -12.40
C LEU A 160 0.77 -7.05 -13.08
N ARG A 161 0.11 -7.96 -13.81
CA ARG A 161 0.79 -9.05 -14.53
C ARG A 161 1.85 -8.54 -15.50
N THR A 162 1.54 -7.47 -16.21
CA THR A 162 2.47 -6.86 -17.19
C THR A 162 3.68 -6.21 -16.53
N ILE A 163 3.54 -5.53 -15.38
CA ILE A 163 4.68 -4.88 -14.71
C ILE A 163 5.53 -5.88 -13.91
N THR A 164 4.99 -7.07 -13.61
CA THR A 164 5.67 -8.10 -12.82
C THR A 164 6.11 -9.33 -13.61
N ALA A 165 5.92 -9.36 -14.93
CA ALA A 165 6.20 -10.53 -15.77
C ALA A 165 7.67 -11.00 -15.73
N ASP A 166 8.59 -10.07 -15.52
CA ASP A 166 10.05 -10.26 -15.47
C ASP A 166 10.61 -10.14 -14.04
N VAL A 167 9.75 -10.10 -13.02
CA VAL A 167 10.16 -9.84 -11.63
C VAL A 167 10.27 -11.15 -10.86
N ALA A 168 11.49 -11.48 -10.44
CA ALA A 168 11.77 -12.46 -9.40
C ALA A 168 12.19 -11.73 -8.12
N ILE A 169 11.57 -12.07 -6.98
CA ILE A 169 11.92 -11.49 -5.67
C ILE A 169 12.53 -12.61 -4.83
N GLU A 170 13.86 -12.62 -4.72
CA GLU A 170 14.61 -13.65 -3.99
C GLU A 170 15.05 -13.13 -2.62
N GLY A 171 15.33 -11.82 -2.52
CA GLY A 171 15.89 -11.19 -1.33
C GLY A 171 15.23 -9.88 -0.89
N ARG A 172 15.80 -9.29 0.18
CA ARG A 172 15.38 -7.98 0.70
C ARG A 172 15.69 -6.85 -0.29
N GLN A 173 16.82 -6.95 -0.99
CA GLN A 173 17.26 -5.94 -1.94
C GLN A 173 16.29 -5.87 -3.14
N ASP A 174 15.84 -7.00 -3.67
CA ASP A 174 14.87 -7.04 -4.77
C ASP A 174 13.54 -6.38 -4.41
N ALA A 175 13.07 -6.59 -3.18
CA ALA A 175 11.85 -5.94 -2.70
C ALA A 175 12.00 -4.42 -2.64
N PHE A 176 13.16 -3.91 -2.19
CA PHE A 176 13.43 -2.48 -2.21
C PHE A 176 13.57 -1.94 -3.63
N LEU A 177 14.24 -2.68 -4.53
CA LEU A 177 14.37 -2.31 -5.94
C LEU A 177 13.02 -2.28 -6.65
N PHE A 178 12.11 -3.20 -6.32
CA PHE A 178 10.75 -3.17 -6.85
C PHE A 178 9.92 -2.02 -6.28
N GLU A 179 10.10 -1.64 -5.02
CA GLU A 179 9.39 -0.48 -4.44
C GLU A 179 9.94 0.86 -5.00
N SER A 180 11.25 1.03 -5.07
CA SER A 180 11.90 2.34 -5.27
C SER A 180 13.15 2.32 -6.14
N GLY A 181 13.50 1.19 -6.76
CA GLY A 181 14.61 1.09 -7.71
C GLY A 181 14.30 1.70 -9.09
N PRO A 182 15.25 1.63 -10.03
CA PRO A 182 15.08 2.19 -11.38
C PRO A 182 13.91 1.52 -12.13
N LEU A 183 13.72 0.22 -11.94
CA LEU A 183 12.61 -0.56 -12.48
C LEU A 183 11.55 -0.84 -11.40
N SER A 184 11.23 0.16 -10.56
CA SER A 184 10.19 0.04 -9.55
C SER A 184 8.79 -0.16 -10.15
N MET A 185 7.83 -0.61 -9.35
CA MET A 185 6.40 -0.66 -9.68
C MET A 185 5.92 0.67 -10.28
N THR A 186 6.28 1.78 -9.62
CA THR A 186 5.89 3.13 -10.05
C THR A 186 6.50 3.45 -11.42
N ASN A 187 7.81 3.27 -11.58
CA ASN A 187 8.51 3.59 -12.83
C ASN A 187 8.06 2.70 -13.98
N ARG A 188 7.73 1.43 -13.72
CA ARG A 188 7.20 0.51 -14.73
C ARG A 188 5.83 0.97 -15.24
N VAL A 189 4.95 1.49 -14.39
CA VAL A 189 3.67 2.06 -14.82
C VAL A 189 3.89 3.36 -15.60
N LEU A 190 4.74 4.27 -15.11
CA LEU A 190 5.06 5.53 -15.79
C LEU A 190 5.68 5.31 -17.17
N ALA A 191 6.59 4.33 -17.32
CA ALA A 191 7.24 3.99 -18.59
C ALA A 191 6.26 3.50 -19.68
N ARG A 192 5.02 3.14 -19.29
CA ARG A 192 3.94 2.75 -20.20
C ARG A 192 3.07 3.95 -20.63
N GLY A 193 3.46 5.17 -20.27
CA GLY A 193 2.68 6.39 -20.54
C GLY A 193 1.45 6.53 -19.66
N LEU A 194 1.34 5.73 -18.60
CA LEU A 194 0.25 5.79 -17.62
C LEU A 194 0.63 6.69 -16.45
N ARG A 195 -0.38 7.29 -15.82
CA ARG A 195 -0.27 8.14 -14.65
C ARG A 195 -0.33 7.31 -13.37
N VAL A 196 0.33 7.82 -12.34
CA VAL A 196 0.31 7.26 -10.98
C VAL A 196 -0.16 8.34 -10.02
N LEU A 197 -1.17 8.02 -9.21
CA LEU A 197 -1.76 8.97 -8.27
C LEU A 197 -1.58 8.53 -6.83
N THR A 198 -1.36 9.48 -5.92
CA THR A 198 -1.73 9.28 -4.51
C THR A 198 -3.17 9.71 -4.31
N VAL A 199 -3.94 8.99 -3.50
CA VAL A 199 -5.36 9.28 -3.25
C VAL A 199 -5.57 9.61 -1.79
N GLY A 200 -6.10 10.80 -1.55
CA GLY A 200 -6.38 11.30 -0.21
C GLY A 200 -7.73 10.84 0.35
N ARG A 201 -7.89 10.99 1.66
CA ARG A 201 -9.16 10.83 2.39
C ARG A 201 -10.28 11.70 1.80
N ASN A 202 -9.94 12.87 1.28
CA ASN A 202 -10.86 13.78 0.57
C ASN A 202 -11.35 13.25 -0.79
N GLY A 203 -10.87 12.08 -1.23
CA GLY A 203 -11.25 11.44 -2.50
C GLY A 203 -10.53 11.98 -3.73
N ARG A 204 -9.65 12.98 -3.57
CA ARG A 204 -8.85 13.54 -4.67
C ARG A 204 -7.63 12.67 -4.93
N GLY A 205 -7.36 12.41 -6.21
CA GLY A 205 -6.09 11.91 -6.70
C GLY A 205 -5.11 13.06 -6.95
N TYR A 206 -3.84 12.84 -6.65
CA TYR A 206 -2.75 13.78 -6.82
C TYR A 206 -1.69 13.12 -7.71
N ASP A 207 -1.35 13.74 -8.84
CA ASP A 207 -0.18 13.33 -9.63
C ASP A 207 1.11 13.50 -8.84
N VAL A 208 2.18 12.84 -9.31
CA VAL A 208 3.50 12.80 -8.68
C VAL A 208 3.91 14.16 -8.13
N ASP A 209 3.93 15.20 -8.97
CA ASP A 209 4.34 16.56 -8.62
C ASP A 209 3.54 17.19 -7.46
N TRP A 210 2.33 16.70 -7.22
CA TRP A 210 1.40 17.18 -6.20
C TRP A 210 1.36 16.31 -4.94
N TRP A 211 2.04 15.16 -4.90
CA TRP A 211 2.12 14.33 -3.69
C TRP A 211 2.64 15.10 -2.45
N PRO A 212 3.63 16.03 -2.57
CA PRO A 212 4.09 16.85 -1.46
C PRO A 212 3.03 17.78 -0.84
N TRP A 213 1.90 17.94 -1.52
CA TRP A 213 0.78 18.84 -1.19
C TRP A 213 -0.53 18.07 -0.92
N SER A 214 -0.43 16.75 -0.77
CA SER A 214 -1.59 15.90 -0.52
C SER A 214 -2.06 15.92 0.93
N ASP A 215 -1.30 16.49 1.87
CA ASP A 215 -1.52 16.38 3.33
C ASP A 215 -1.61 14.91 3.82
N GLY A 216 -0.95 14.01 3.09
CA GLY A 216 -0.89 12.58 3.34
C GLY A 216 0.36 12.17 4.13
N PHE A 217 1.18 11.32 3.52
CA PHE A 217 2.32 10.65 4.17
C PHE A 217 3.39 11.64 4.67
N ARG A 218 3.74 11.56 5.96
CA ARG A 218 4.83 12.33 6.60
C ARG A 218 4.80 13.83 6.29
N GLN A 219 3.60 14.41 6.25
CA GLN A 219 3.35 15.85 6.06
C GLN A 219 2.32 16.34 7.06
N GLY A 220 2.46 17.59 7.51
CA GLY A 220 1.45 18.23 8.35
C GLY A 220 0.98 17.29 9.48
N LEU A 221 -0.33 17.24 9.72
CA LEU A 221 -0.98 16.28 10.63
C LEU A 221 -1.37 14.96 9.97
N GLN A 222 -0.91 14.69 8.74
CA GLN A 222 -1.35 13.54 7.93
C GLN A 222 -2.88 13.44 7.80
N ALA A 223 -3.57 14.58 7.82
CA ALA A 223 -5.03 14.67 7.93
C ALA A 223 -5.76 14.07 6.72
N ASN A 224 -5.08 13.96 5.58
CA ASN A 224 -5.64 13.42 4.36
C ASN A 224 -5.24 11.94 4.12
N LEU A 225 -4.68 11.23 5.11
CA LEU A 225 -4.41 9.79 4.96
C LEU A 225 -5.71 9.00 4.78
N LEU A 226 -5.77 8.26 3.66
CA LEU A 226 -6.82 7.31 3.32
C LEU A 226 -6.64 5.98 4.08
N ILE A 227 -5.41 5.47 4.05
CA ILE A 227 -4.95 4.23 4.68
C ILE A 227 -3.64 4.55 5.39
N GLY A 228 -3.52 4.14 6.65
CA GLY A 228 -2.30 4.30 7.45
C GLY A 228 -1.58 2.97 7.65
N ASP A 229 -0.32 3.05 8.07
CA ASP A 229 0.53 1.90 8.40
C ASP A 229 1.38 2.18 9.66
N ASN A 230 2.39 1.35 9.91
CA ASN A 230 3.32 1.54 11.02
C ASN A 230 4.17 2.81 10.86
N GLN A 231 4.53 3.22 9.64
CA GLN A 231 5.31 4.42 9.38
C GLN A 231 4.48 5.68 9.62
N THR A 232 3.21 5.71 9.19
CA THR A 232 2.32 6.85 9.46
C THR A 232 2.03 6.97 10.96
N ARG A 233 1.78 5.84 11.65
CA ARG A 233 1.58 5.84 13.11
C ARG A 233 2.82 6.28 13.85
N HIS A 234 4.00 5.80 13.45
CA HIS A 234 5.25 6.23 14.07
C HIS A 234 5.45 7.74 13.93
N PHE A 235 5.22 8.29 12.72
CA PHE A 235 5.30 9.73 12.49
C PHE A 235 4.39 10.54 13.43
N ASP A 236 3.18 10.06 13.72
CA ASP A 236 2.26 10.73 14.65
C ASP A 236 2.72 10.74 16.11
N THR A 237 3.63 9.82 16.48
CA THR A 237 4.20 9.76 17.85
C THR A 237 5.39 10.68 18.06
N LEU A 238 5.99 11.20 16.97
CA LEU A 238 7.22 11.97 17.01
C LEU A 238 6.99 13.44 17.38
N GLN A 239 8.01 14.05 17.98
CA GLN A 239 8.03 15.48 18.23
C GLN A 239 8.40 16.25 16.95
N ARG A 240 8.26 17.58 17.00
CA ARG A 240 8.44 18.44 15.83
C ARG A 240 9.81 18.28 15.16
N PRO A 241 10.96 18.24 15.88
CA PRO A 241 12.26 18.11 15.23
C PRO A 241 12.41 16.82 14.40
N GLU A 242 11.99 15.68 14.95
CA GLU A 242 12.06 14.40 14.24
C GLU A 242 11.05 14.33 13.08
N ARG A 243 9.85 14.91 13.25
CA ARG A 243 8.87 15.04 12.16
C ARG A 243 9.41 15.89 11.02
N GLU A 244 10.08 17.01 11.32
CA GLU A 244 10.72 17.83 10.29
C GLU A 244 11.84 17.07 9.57
N GLN A 245 12.62 16.25 10.29
CA GLN A 245 13.65 15.42 9.68
C GLN A 245 13.06 14.36 8.73
N LEU A 246 12.06 13.60 9.17
CA LEU A 246 11.41 12.60 8.33
C LEU A 246 10.70 13.24 7.13
N ALA A 247 10.02 14.38 7.31
CA ALA A 247 9.41 15.11 6.21
C ALA A 247 10.45 15.62 5.19
N ARG A 248 11.64 16.05 5.65
CA ARG A 248 12.76 16.42 4.77
C ARG A 248 13.32 15.21 4.03
N GLN A 249 13.39 14.04 4.66
CA GLN A 249 13.80 12.81 3.96
C GLN A 249 12.77 12.43 2.89
N SER A 250 11.48 12.50 3.21
CA SER A 250 10.40 12.13 2.28
C SER A 250 10.22 13.08 1.11
N TRP A 251 10.37 14.38 1.33
CA TRP A 251 9.94 15.41 0.37
C TRP A 251 11.02 16.44 0.03
N GLY A 252 12.14 16.47 0.76
CA GLY A 252 13.27 17.37 0.52
C GLY A 252 12.86 18.84 0.43
N ARG A 253 13.20 19.47 -0.69
CA ARG A 253 12.83 20.87 -1.00
C ARG A 253 11.37 21.05 -1.42
N TYR A 254 10.68 19.98 -1.78
CA TYR A 254 9.30 20.01 -2.29
C TYR A 254 8.25 19.96 -1.18
N ARG A 255 8.66 19.79 0.09
CA ARG A 255 7.75 19.72 1.23
C ARG A 255 6.74 20.89 1.21
N SER A 256 5.46 20.57 1.39
CA SER A 256 4.47 21.59 1.71
C SER A 256 4.93 22.35 2.96
N ARG A 257 4.92 23.69 2.88
CA ARG A 257 5.22 24.56 4.03
C ARG A 257 4.00 24.72 4.95
N ALA A 258 2.89 24.01 4.69
CA ALA A 258 1.77 23.94 5.62
C ALA A 258 2.31 23.56 7.00
N VAL A 259 2.18 24.51 7.93
CA VAL A 259 2.87 24.52 9.21
C VAL A 259 2.66 23.18 9.91
N LEU A 260 3.73 22.41 10.15
CA LEU A 260 3.69 21.28 11.08
C LEU A 260 3.25 21.88 12.43
N PRO A 261 2.07 21.54 12.97
CA PRO A 261 1.63 22.16 14.20
C PRO A 261 2.62 21.84 15.30
N GLY A 262 3.15 22.88 15.94
CA GLY A 262 3.86 22.73 17.21
C GLY A 262 2.89 22.20 18.24
N ARG A 263 3.27 21.14 18.94
CA ARG A 263 2.72 20.91 20.28
C ARG A 263 3.39 21.87 21.24
#